data_AF-A0A8D8CRG1-F1
#
_entry.id   AF-A0A8D8CRG1-F1
#
_cell.length_a   1.000
_cell.length_b   1.000
_cell.length_c   1.000
_cell.angle_alpha   90.00
_cell.angle_beta   90.00
_cell.angle_gamma   90.00
#
_symmetry.space_group_name_H-M   'P 1'
#
loop_
_entity.id
_entity.type
_entity.pdbx_description
1 polymer ?
#
loop_
_entity_poly.entity_id
_entity_poly.type
_entity_poly.pdbx_seq_one_letter_code
_entity_poly.pdbx_strand_id
1 'polypeptide(L)'
;MDSQTRSTAGAIEVAHIAGKNSKRLVLVLLPYKPQQKILNETLLADEYMDLSRNQLLLRQLMKRRGLPVLDNIPLALEYIKNVLSGGACREHPQNVATRLM
;
A
#
# COMPACT_ATOMS: atom_id res chain seq x y z
N MET A 1 -0.57 -5.54 4.31
CA MET A 1 -1.88 -6.07 3.92
C MET A 1 -1.65 -7.41 3.26
N ASP A 2 -2.10 -8.47 3.91
CA ASP A 2 -1.99 -9.82 3.39
C ASP A 2 -3.03 -10.09 2.31
N SER A 3 -2.81 -11.16 1.55
CA SER A 3 -3.77 -11.68 0.57
C SER A 3 -4.60 -12.84 1.14
N GLN A 4 -4.56 -13.09 2.46
CA GLN A 4 -5.33 -14.14 3.13
C GLN A 4 -6.65 -13.61 3.72
N THR A 5 -6.85 -12.30 3.67
CA THR A 5 -8.06 -11.58 4.05
C THR A 5 -8.51 -10.70 2.88
N ARG A 6 -9.79 -10.31 2.88
CA ARG A 6 -10.32 -9.28 1.96
C ARG A 6 -9.77 -7.89 2.28
N SER A 7 -9.21 -7.73 3.49
CA SER A 7 -8.40 -6.58 3.88
C SER A 7 -9.07 -5.20 3.72
N THR A 8 -10.41 -5.16 3.57
CA THR A 8 -11.17 -3.93 3.30
C THR A 8 -11.08 -2.94 4.46
N ALA A 9 -11.21 -3.42 5.70
CA ALA A 9 -11.06 -2.56 6.88
C ALA A 9 -9.64 -1.98 6.99
N GLY A 10 -8.61 -2.80 6.74
CA GLY A 10 -7.23 -2.34 6.71
C GLY A 10 -6.97 -1.30 5.62
N ALA A 11 -7.62 -1.41 4.46
CA ALA A 11 -7.49 -0.42 3.38
C ALA A 11 -8.04 0.95 3.81
N ILE A 12 -9.18 0.95 4.52
CA ILE A 12 -9.78 2.17 5.08
C ILE A 12 -8.85 2.80 6.12
N GLU A 13 -8.30 2.00 7.02
CA GLU A 13 -7.38 2.48 8.05
C GLU A 13 -6.12 3.09 7.45
N VAL A 14 -5.50 2.41 6.48
CA VAL A 14 -4.31 2.92 5.77
C VAL A 14 -4.62 4.23 5.06
N ALA A 15 -5.75 4.32 4.35
CA ALA A 15 -6.17 5.55 3.68
C ALA A 15 -6.39 6.70 4.67
N HIS A 16 -7.00 6.42 5.83
CA HIS A 16 -7.21 7.38 6.90
C HIS A 16 -5.89 7.90 7.48
N ILE A 17 -4.96 7.01 7.83
CA ILE A 17 -3.65 7.38 8.38
C ILE A 17 -2.84 8.17 7.35
N ALA A 18 -2.87 7.77 6.08
CA ALA A 18 -2.24 8.49 4.96
C ALA A 18 -2.81 9.90 4.78
N GLY A 19 -4.11 10.05 5.03
CA GLY A 19 -4.83 11.33 4.98
C GLY A 19 -4.31 12.36 6.00
N LYS A 20 -3.87 11.91 7.17
CA LYS A 20 -3.48 12.74 8.33
C LYS A 20 -2.04 13.30 8.30
N ASN A 21 -1.38 13.39 7.14
CA ASN A 21 0.03 13.80 7.00
C ASN A 21 1.03 12.93 7.78
N SER A 22 0.76 11.63 7.89
CA SER A 22 1.61 10.68 8.62
C SER A 22 2.90 10.39 7.85
N LYS A 23 4.03 11.00 8.25
CA LYS A 23 5.37 10.76 7.63
C LYS A 23 5.98 9.37 7.93
N ARG A 24 5.35 8.58 8.79
CA ARG A 24 5.87 7.29 9.29
C ARG A 24 4.96 6.11 8.94
N LEU A 25 4.30 6.16 7.79
CA LEU A 25 3.48 5.07 7.29
C LEU A 25 4.25 4.33 6.19
N VAL A 26 4.36 3.00 6.34
CA VAL A 26 4.91 2.10 5.35
C VAL A 26 3.84 1.07 5.02
N LEU A 27 3.48 0.94 3.73
CA LEU A 27 2.49 -0.02 3.28
C LEU A 27 3.15 -1.18 2.57
N VAL A 28 2.78 -2.41 2.95
CA VAL A 28 3.10 -3.62 2.18
C VAL A 28 1.82 -4.16 1.55
N LEU A 29 1.81 -4.34 0.23
CA LEU A 29 0.68 -4.93 -0.49
C LEU A 29 1.08 -6.27 -1.07
N LEU A 30 0.48 -7.36 -0.58
CA LEU A 30 0.59 -8.67 -1.21
C LEU A 30 -0.54 -8.83 -2.23
N PRO A 31 -0.24 -9.01 -3.53
CA PRO A 31 -1.26 -9.07 -4.56
C PRO A 31 -2.12 -10.32 -4.41
N TYR A 32 -3.42 -10.16 -4.65
CA TYR A 32 -4.34 -11.28 -4.82
C TYR A 32 -3.98 -12.09 -6.07
N LYS A 33 -4.26 -13.40 -6.05
CA LYS A 33 -4.13 -14.27 -7.24
C LYS A 33 -5.52 -14.73 -7.71
N PRO A 34 -5.73 -14.93 -9.02
CA PRO A 34 -6.95 -15.56 -9.51
C PRO A 34 -7.19 -16.91 -8.83
N GLN A 35 -8.45 -17.23 -8.48
CA GLN A 35 -8.86 -18.50 -7.84
C GLN A 35 -8.17 -18.80 -6.50
N GLN A 36 -7.49 -17.85 -5.86
CA GLN A 36 -6.95 -18.09 -4.52
C GLN A 36 -8.08 -18.29 -3.49
N LYS A 37 -7.73 -18.88 -2.36
CA LYS A 37 -8.65 -19.04 -1.23
C LYS A 37 -8.43 -18.01 -0.14
N ILE A 38 -9.52 -17.45 0.38
CA ILE A 38 -9.58 -16.64 1.60
C ILE A 38 -10.48 -17.38 2.58
N LEU A 39 -9.95 -17.79 3.74
CA LEU A 39 -10.70 -18.55 4.75
C LEU A 39 -11.55 -19.70 4.15
N ASN A 40 -10.95 -20.47 3.24
CA ASN A 40 -11.55 -21.57 2.46
C ASN A 40 -12.53 -21.21 1.34
N GLU A 41 -12.89 -19.94 1.18
CA GLU A 41 -13.71 -19.46 0.06
C GLU A 41 -12.82 -19.17 -1.15
N THR A 42 -13.18 -19.68 -2.32
CA THR A 42 -12.46 -19.38 -3.56
C THR A 42 -12.94 -18.05 -4.09
N LEU A 43 -12.01 -17.13 -4.36
CA LEU A 43 -12.36 -15.83 -4.95
C LEU A 43 -13.03 -16.03 -6.31
N LEU A 44 -14.23 -15.44 -6.44
CA LEU A 44 -14.89 -15.31 -7.73
C LEU A 44 -14.13 -14.31 -8.61
N ALA A 45 -14.32 -14.40 -9.93
CA ALA A 45 -13.62 -13.53 -10.87
C ALA A 45 -13.89 -12.04 -10.60
N ASP A 46 -15.15 -11.67 -10.39
CA ASP A 46 -15.55 -10.27 -10.11
C ASP A 46 -14.99 -9.80 -8.77
N GLU A 47 -15.05 -10.64 -7.74
CA GLU A 47 -14.50 -10.33 -6.42
C GLU A 47 -12.97 -10.14 -6.47
N TYR A 48 -12.25 -10.99 -7.20
CA TYR A 48 -10.83 -10.82 -7.44
C TYR A 48 -10.52 -9.47 -8.12
N MET A 49 -11.32 -9.08 -9.10
CA MET A 49 -11.15 -7.80 -9.80
C MET A 49 -11.39 -6.61 -8.87
N ASP A 50 -12.42 -6.67 -8.02
CA ASP A 50 -12.75 -5.62 -7.07
C ASP A 50 -11.67 -5.46 -5.99
N LEU A 51 -11.20 -6.57 -5.41
CA LEU A 51 -10.12 -6.58 -4.43
C LEU A 51 -8.80 -6.08 -5.03
N SER A 52 -8.48 -6.50 -6.25
CA SER A 52 -7.29 -6.03 -6.97
C SER A 52 -7.36 -4.54 -7.30
N ARG A 53 -8.54 -4.06 -7.71
CA ARG A 53 -8.78 -2.63 -7.96
C ARG A 53 -8.65 -1.81 -6.67
N ASN A 54 -9.14 -2.33 -5.54
CA ASN A 54 -8.99 -1.68 -4.24
C ASN A 54 -7.50 -1.51 -3.87
N GLN A 55 -6.69 -2.57 -4.01
CA GLN A 55 -5.24 -2.50 -3.76
C GLN A 55 -4.54 -1.49 -4.69
N LEU A 56 -4.94 -1.43 -5.96
CA LEU A 56 -4.40 -0.47 -6.92
C LEU A 56 -4.72 0.98 -6.51
N LEU A 57 -5.97 1.25 -6.12
CA LEU A 57 -6.40 2.57 -5.65
C LEU A 57 -5.60 2.99 -4.40
N LEU A 58 -5.43 2.09 -3.44
CA LEU A 58 -4.68 2.36 -2.22
C LEU A 58 -3.20 2.65 -2.52
N ARG A 59 -2.58 1.89 -3.44
CA ARG A 59 -1.21 2.15 -3.91
C ARG A 59 -1.09 3.53 -4.54
N GLN A 60 -2.03 3.93 -5.38
CA GLN A 60 -2.04 5.25 -6.01
C GLN A 60 -2.19 6.37 -4.96
N LEU A 61 -3.07 6.19 -3.98
CA LEU A 61 -3.26 7.14 -2.88
C LEU A 61 -1.95 7.36 -2.11
N MET A 62 -1.29 6.27 -1.72
CA MET A 62 -0.02 6.30 -0.99
C MET A 62 1.07 7.01 -1.80
N LYS A 63 1.24 6.63 -3.07
CA LYS A 63 2.25 7.23 -3.97
C LYS A 63 2.03 8.73 -4.17
N ARG A 64 0.78 9.18 -4.34
CA ARG A 64 0.46 10.61 -4.46
C ARG A 64 0.81 11.42 -3.20
N ARG A 65 0.87 10.77 -2.03
CA ARG A 65 1.30 11.36 -0.77
C ARG A 65 2.82 11.23 -0.52
N GLY A 66 3.57 10.64 -1.45
CA GLY A 66 5.00 10.35 -1.27
C GLY A 66 5.28 9.30 -0.19
N LEU A 67 4.31 8.40 0.06
CA LEU A 67 4.44 7.35 1.07
C LEU A 67 4.87 6.03 0.43
N PRO A 68 5.79 5.28 1.06
CA PRO A 68 6.37 4.06 0.49
C PRO A 68 5.35 2.92 0.45
N VAL A 69 5.28 2.25 -0.71
CA VAL A 69 4.51 1.02 -0.91
C VAL A 69 5.44 -0.08 -1.42
N LEU A 70 5.56 -1.16 -0.66
CA LEU A 70 6.47 -2.26 -0.90
C LEU A 70 5.71 -3.54 -1.20
N ASP A 71 6.38 -4.51 -1.83
CA ASP A 71 5.74 -5.73 -2.33
C ASP A 71 5.97 -6.94 -1.42
N ASN A 72 6.81 -6.81 -0.38
CA ASN A 72 6.99 -7.85 0.63
C ASN A 72 7.52 -7.28 1.96
N ILE A 73 7.40 -8.09 3.00
CA ILE A 73 7.79 -7.72 4.38
C ILE A 73 9.30 -7.53 4.52
N PRO A 74 10.18 -8.42 3.99
CA PRO A 74 11.63 -8.23 4.11
C PRO A 74 12.11 -6.87 3.56
N LEU A 75 11.68 -6.48 2.37
CA LEU A 75 12.01 -5.18 1.78
C LEU A 75 11.49 -4.01 2.63
N ALA A 76 10.31 -4.15 3.22
CA ALA A 76 9.77 -3.13 4.12
C ALA A 76 10.59 -2.98 5.40
N LEU A 77 11.07 -4.08 5.98
CA LEU A 77 11.93 -4.05 7.15
C LEU A 77 13.29 -3.42 6.84
N GLU A 78 13.89 -3.75 5.69
CA GLU A 78 15.12 -3.12 5.21
C GLU A 78 14.94 -1.61 4.99
N TYR A 79 13.84 -1.23 4.34
CA TYR A 79 13.47 0.18 4.15
C TYR A 79 13.36 0.91 5.49
N ILE A 80 12.62 0.33 6.45
CA ILE A 80 12.44 0.91 7.78
C ILE A 80 13.79 1.06 8.48
N LYS A 81 14.64 0.03 8.45
CA LYS A 81 16.00 0.08 9.02
C LYS A 81 16.80 1.24 8.43
N ASN A 82 16.82 1.38 7.11
CA ASN A 82 17.52 2.46 6.41
C ASN A 82 17.01 3.84 6.84
N VAL A 83 15.69 4.04 6.89
CA VAL A 83 15.07 5.29 7.34
C VAL A 83 15.43 5.61 8.79
N LEU A 84 15.40 4.63 9.69
CA LEU A 84 15.75 4.81 11.10
C LEU A 84 17.24 5.12 11.31
N SER A 85 18.12 4.63 10.43
CA SER A 85 19.55 4.94 10.42
C SER A 85 19.92 6.29 9.78
N GLY A 86 18.92 7.10 9.41
CA GLY A 86 19.15 8.42 8.79
C GLY A 86 19.31 8.39 7.26
N GLY A 87 19.03 7.25 6.62
CA GLY A 87 18.99 7.13 5.17
C GLY A 87 17.90 8.00 4.54
N ALA A 88 18.11 8.42 3.28
CA ALA A 88 17.18 9.27 2.58
C ALA A 88 15.83 8.57 2.32
N CYS A 89 14.76 9.14 2.87
CA CYS A 89 13.38 8.76 2.63
C CYS A 89 12.95 9.38 1.28
N ARG A 90 13.16 8.69 0.15
CA ARG A 90 12.81 9.26 -1.17
C ARG A 90 11.94 8.32 -2.00
N GLU A 91 10.64 8.60 -2.01
CA GLU A 91 9.94 8.83 -3.27
C GLU A 91 9.36 10.26 -3.21
N HIS A 92 9.98 11.19 -3.93
CA HIS A 92 9.44 12.55 -4.05
C HIS A 92 8.07 12.48 -4.74
N PRO A 93 7.02 13.13 -4.19
CA PRO A 93 5.76 13.22 -4.90
C PRO A 93 5.98 14.05 -6.17
N GLN A 94 5.83 13.40 -7.34
CA GLN A 94 5.66 14.09 -8.61
C GLN A 94 4.26 14.70 -8.64
N ASN A 95 4.04 15.78 -7.90
CA ASN A 95 2.83 16.58 -8.05
C ASN A 95 3.16 17.82 -8.90
N VAL A 96 2.27 18.14 -9.82
CA VAL A 96 2.28 19.36 -10.64
C VAL A 96 2.37 20.62 -9.77
N ALA A 97 1.80 20.59 -8.56
CA ALA A 97 1.89 21.68 -7.58
C ALA A 97 3.34 22.02 -7.16
N THR A 98 4.27 21.05 -7.21
CA THR A 98 5.67 21.26 -6.83
C THR A 98 6.48 21.98 -7.93
N ARG A 99 5.91 22.23 -9.12
CA ARG A 99 6.55 22.96 -10.22
C ARG A 99 6.17 24.45 -10.31
N LEU A 100 5.30 24.92 -9.42
CA LEU A 100 4.75 26.29 -9.42
C LEU A 100 5.25 27.15 -8.23
N MET A 101 6.26 26.68 -7.51
CA MET A 101 7.01 27.47 -6.52
C MET A 101 8.46 27.57 -6.96
#